data_AF-A0A955PYZ2-F1
#
_entry.id   AF-A0A955PYZ2-F1
#
_cell.length_a   1.000
_cell.length_b   1.000
_cell.length_c   1.000
_cell.angle_alpha   90.00
_cell.angle_beta   90.00
_cell.angle_gamma   90.00
#
_symmetry.space_group_name_H-M   'P 1'
#
loop_
_entity.id
_entity.type
_entity.pdbx_description
1 polymer ?
#
loop_
_entity_poly.entity_id
_entity_poly.type
_entity_poly.pdbx_seq_one_letter_code
_entity_poly.pdbx_strand_id
1 'polypeptide(L)'
;IPNITQVEPNIHAGVKYLHFLHDRYFRDQNMSLLNQWLFAIASYNAGPAKIAKLRTKAPSMGLNPNKWFKNVEIVAAKHIGRETVQYVSNIYKYFIAYRLILEKEAMKSMVQG
;
A
#
# COMPACT_ATOMS: atom_id res chain seq x y z
N ILE A 1 -29.80 2.30 3.16
CA ILE A 1 -28.40 1.88 2.86
C ILE A 1 -28.25 0.43 3.34
N PRO A 2 -28.41 -0.60 2.48
CA PRO A 2 -28.35 -1.97 2.96
C PRO A 2 -26.93 -2.55 2.87
N ASN A 3 -26.50 -3.14 3.99
CA ASN A 3 -25.47 -4.18 4.15
C ASN A 3 -23.99 -3.83 3.96
N ILE A 4 -23.45 -3.06 4.91
CA ILE A 4 -22.01 -3.07 5.26
C ILE A 4 -21.59 -4.31 6.09
N THR A 5 -22.47 -5.29 6.30
CA THR A 5 -22.24 -6.49 7.14
C THR A 5 -21.94 -7.77 6.35
N GLN A 6 -22.02 -7.75 5.01
CA GLN A 6 -21.60 -8.88 4.19
C GLN A 6 -20.11 -8.75 3.87
N VAL A 7 -19.33 -9.75 4.28
CA VAL A 7 -17.86 -9.75 4.16
C VAL A 7 -17.40 -9.73 2.70
N GLU A 8 -18.08 -10.47 1.81
CA GLU A 8 -17.69 -10.61 0.40
C GLU A 8 -17.92 -9.32 -0.44
N PRO A 9 -19.08 -8.63 -0.38
CA PRO A 9 -19.27 -7.37 -1.11
C PRO A 9 -18.31 -6.24 -0.69
N ASN A 10 -17.98 -6.16 0.60
CA ASN A 10 -17.08 -5.14 1.14
C ASN A 10 -15.63 -5.34 0.67
N ILE A 11 -15.16 -6.60 0.62
CA ILE A 11 -13.83 -6.93 0.09
C ILE A 11 -13.75 -6.55 -1.39
N HIS A 12 -14.77 -6.90 -2.19
CA HIS A 12 -14.79 -6.58 -3.62
C HIS A 12 -14.75 -5.08 -3.88
N ALA A 13 -15.56 -4.30 -3.16
CA ALA A 13 -15.56 -2.85 -3.26
C ALA A 13 -14.20 -2.25 -2.86
N GLY A 14 -13.61 -2.73 -1.77
CA GLY A 14 -12.28 -2.29 -1.32
C GLY A 14 -11.18 -2.57 -2.35
N VAL A 15 -11.16 -3.77 -2.94
CA VAL A 15 -10.19 -4.15 -3.97
C VAL A 15 -10.37 -3.31 -5.23
N LYS A 16 -11.61 -3.11 -5.69
CA LYS A 16 -11.90 -2.24 -6.85
C LYS A 16 -11.41 -0.82 -6.61
N TYR A 17 -11.65 -0.26 -5.43
CA TYR A 17 -11.22 1.09 -5.12
C TYR A 17 -9.69 1.20 -5.01
N LEU A 18 -9.00 0.22 -4.41
CA LEU A 18 -7.54 0.15 -4.42
C LEU A 18 -6.96 0.07 -5.83
N HIS A 19 -7.57 -0.74 -6.71
CA HIS A 19 -7.14 -0.85 -8.11
C HIS A 19 -7.33 0.46 -8.86
N PHE A 20 -8.48 1.12 -8.66
CA PHE A 20 -8.73 2.46 -9.19
C PHE A 20 -7.66 3.45 -8.72
N LEU A 21 -7.29 3.46 -7.43
CA LEU A 21 -6.25 4.34 -6.90
C LEU A 21 -4.88 4.07 -7.54
N HIS A 22 -4.51 2.79 -7.67
CA HIS A 22 -3.28 2.38 -8.34
C HIS A 22 -3.24 2.90 -9.78
N ASP A 23 -4.28 2.61 -10.55
CA ASP A 23 -4.35 2.94 -11.97
C ASP A 23 -4.37 4.43 -12.22
N ARG A 24 -5.17 5.15 -11.44
CA ARG A 24 -5.40 6.58 -11.64
C ARG A 24 -4.21 7.45 -11.26
N TYR A 25 -3.40 7.02 -10.29
CA TYR A 25 -2.38 7.87 -9.67
C TYR A 25 -0.95 7.34 -9.76
N PHE A 26 -0.74 6.02 -9.91
CA PHE A 26 0.57 5.41 -9.71
C PHE A 26 1.07 4.52 -10.86
N ARG A 27 0.19 3.98 -11.71
CA ARG A 27 0.55 3.09 -12.83
C ARG A 27 1.68 3.63 -13.72
N ASP A 28 1.56 4.89 -14.15
CA ASP A 28 2.52 5.52 -15.08
C ASP A 28 3.63 6.30 -14.37
N GLN A 29 3.75 6.15 -13.04
CA GLN A 29 4.80 6.83 -12.28
C GLN A 29 6.11 6.02 -12.34
N ASN A 30 7.24 6.73 -12.46
CA ASN A 30 8.57 6.13 -12.43
C ASN A 30 8.95 5.64 -11.00
N MET A 31 8.35 4.54 -10.59
CA MET A 31 8.56 3.85 -9.32
C MET A 31 8.33 2.35 -9.48
N SER A 32 8.91 1.53 -8.60
CA SER A 32 8.70 0.08 -8.66
C SER A 32 7.25 -0.30 -8.40
N LEU A 33 6.80 -1.42 -8.96
CA LEU A 33 5.44 -1.95 -8.77
C LEU A 33 5.06 -2.05 -7.28
N LEU A 34 5.99 -2.49 -6.43
CA LEU A 34 5.77 -2.51 -4.98
C LEU A 34 5.44 -1.11 -4.44
N ASN A 35 6.19 -0.07 -4.82
CA ASN A 35 5.91 1.28 -4.35
C ASN A 35 4.60 1.83 -4.93
N GLN A 36 4.24 1.51 -6.18
CA GLN A 36 2.94 1.87 -6.75
C GLN A 36 1.80 1.39 -5.84
N TRP A 37 1.84 0.13 -5.40
CA TRP A 37 0.84 -0.43 -4.50
C TRP A 37 0.91 0.13 -3.07
N LEU A 38 2.11 0.34 -2.50
CA LEU A 38 2.25 0.95 -1.18
C LEU A 38 1.67 2.37 -1.15
N PHE A 39 1.88 3.17 -2.20
CA PHE A 39 1.28 4.49 -2.32
C PHE A 39 -0.23 4.43 -2.57
N ALA A 40 -0.74 3.43 -3.30
CA ALA A 40 -2.18 3.20 -3.44
C ALA A 40 -2.84 2.89 -2.09
N ILE A 41 -2.23 2.00 -1.29
CA ILE A 41 -2.69 1.67 0.07
C ILE A 41 -2.65 2.91 0.98
N ALA A 42 -1.57 3.69 0.93
CA ALA A 42 -1.47 4.94 1.67
C ALA A 42 -2.56 5.95 1.25
N SER A 43 -2.88 6.01 -0.04
CA SER A 43 -3.92 6.90 -0.59
C SER A 43 -5.32 6.44 -0.25
N TYR A 44 -5.55 5.14 -0.09
CA TYR A 44 -6.82 4.60 0.40
C TYR A 44 -7.10 5.09 1.82
N ASN A 45 -6.07 5.09 2.67
CA ASN A 45 -6.18 5.53 4.06
C ASN A 45 -6.23 7.05 4.22
N ALA A 46 -5.30 7.78 3.60
CA ALA A 46 -5.09 9.22 3.85
C ALA A 46 -5.66 10.15 2.76
N GLY A 47 -6.08 9.57 1.63
CA GLY A 47 -6.49 10.28 0.42
C GLY A 47 -5.33 10.60 -0.54
N PRO A 48 -5.52 10.45 -1.86
CA PRO A 48 -4.45 10.62 -2.87
C PRO A 48 -3.89 12.05 -2.91
N ALA A 49 -4.74 13.07 -2.71
CA ALA A 49 -4.28 14.46 -2.69
C ALA A 49 -3.30 14.74 -1.52
N LYS A 50 -3.52 14.10 -0.37
CA LYS A 50 -2.63 14.22 0.79
C LYS A 50 -1.32 13.50 0.54
N ILE A 51 -1.36 12.28 0.00
CA ILE A 51 -0.14 11.53 -0.38
C ILE A 51 0.67 12.28 -1.44
N ALA A 52 0.03 12.88 -2.45
CA ALA A 52 0.72 13.70 -3.44
C ALA A 52 1.48 14.87 -2.80
N LYS A 53 0.87 15.60 -1.86
CA LYS A 53 1.54 16.69 -1.12
C LYS A 53 2.75 16.19 -0.32
N LEU A 54 2.64 15.02 0.31
CA LEU A 54 3.74 14.41 1.06
C LEU A 54 4.91 14.00 0.14
N ARG A 55 4.61 13.45 -1.05
CA ARG A 55 5.61 13.14 -2.07
C ARG A 55 6.34 14.42 -2.52
N THR A 56 5.61 15.49 -2.81
CA THR A 56 6.22 16.78 -3.18
C THR A 56 7.14 17.35 -2.09
N LYS A 57 6.85 17.06 -0.81
CA LYS A 57 7.66 17.50 0.33
C LYS A 57 8.89 16.62 0.60
N ALA A 58 8.89 15.37 0.15
CA ALA A 58 9.98 14.44 0.44
C ALA A 58 11.38 14.92 -0.04
N PRO A 59 11.55 15.47 -1.25
CA PRO A 59 12.86 15.93 -1.73
C PRO A 59 13.50 17.01 -0.86
N SER A 60 12.73 17.94 -0.28
CA SER A 60 13.28 19.00 0.58
C SER A 60 13.80 18.48 1.93
N MET A 61 13.51 17.21 2.24
CA MET A 61 14.05 16.48 3.40
C MET A 61 15.15 15.50 3.01
N GLY A 62 15.61 15.51 1.75
CA GLY A 62 16.58 14.54 1.23
C GLY A 62 16.00 13.13 1.02
N LEU A 63 14.67 13.00 0.96
CA LEU A 63 13.97 11.72 0.84
C LEU A 63 13.46 11.49 -0.60
N ASN A 64 13.39 10.23 -1.00
CA ASN A 64 12.94 9.85 -2.34
C ASN A 64 11.39 9.88 -2.45
N PRO A 65 10.79 10.70 -3.33
CA PRO A 65 9.33 10.84 -3.45
C PRO A 65 8.63 9.61 -4.06
N ASN A 66 9.40 8.65 -4.57
CA ASN A 66 8.92 7.44 -5.25
C ASN A 66 9.20 6.17 -4.42
N LYS A 67 9.64 6.33 -3.17
CA LYS A 67 9.76 5.24 -2.20
C LYS A 67 8.85 5.50 -1.00
N TRP A 68 8.06 4.52 -0.60
CA TRP A 68 7.24 4.63 0.60
C TRP A 68 8.10 4.48 1.86
N PHE A 69 8.63 3.26 2.07
CA PHE A 69 9.41 2.93 3.26
C PHE A 69 10.70 3.73 3.34
N LYS A 70 11.05 4.17 4.56
CA LYS A 70 12.20 5.01 4.92
C LYS A 70 12.29 6.33 4.14
N ASN A 71 11.20 6.74 3.50
CA ASN A 71 11.16 7.92 2.63
C ASN A 71 9.84 8.67 2.87
N VAL A 72 8.83 8.51 2.01
CA VAL A 72 7.58 9.28 2.16
C VAL A 72 6.84 8.95 3.46
N GLU A 73 7.00 7.75 4.03
CA GLU A 73 6.41 7.43 5.34
C GLU A 73 6.97 8.29 6.50
N ILE A 74 8.22 8.77 6.40
CA ILE A 74 8.83 9.68 7.39
C ILE A 74 8.13 11.04 7.31
N VAL A 75 7.86 11.50 6.09
CA VAL A 75 7.10 12.74 5.86
C VAL A 75 5.68 12.57 6.37
N ALA A 76 5.03 11.43 6.11
CA ALA A 76 3.70 11.12 6.60
C ALA A 76 3.64 11.14 8.14
N ALA A 77 4.55 10.42 8.81
CA ALA A 77 4.64 10.39 10.27
C ALA A 77 4.78 11.80 10.87
N LYS A 78 5.55 12.68 10.22
CA LYS A 78 5.79 14.05 10.68
C LYS A 78 4.59 14.99 10.45
N HIS A 79 3.82 14.82 9.38
CA HIS A 79 2.82 15.81 8.95
C HIS A 79 1.38 15.40 9.18
N ILE A 80 1.09 14.10 9.14
CA ILE A 80 -0.27 13.58 9.19
C ILE A 80 -0.46 12.53 10.30
N GLY A 81 0.60 12.26 11.07
CA GLY A 81 0.60 11.30 12.17
C GLY A 81 0.94 9.87 11.74
N ARG A 82 0.84 8.94 12.69
CA ARG A 82 1.29 7.55 12.53
C ARG A 82 0.26 6.61 11.91
N GLU A 83 -1.00 7.03 11.84
CA GLU A 83 -2.11 6.16 11.45
C GLU A 83 -1.93 5.57 10.04
N THR A 84 -1.64 6.40 9.04
CA THR A 84 -1.33 5.94 7.67
C THR A 84 -0.09 5.05 7.59
N VAL A 85 0.95 5.38 8.35
CA VAL A 85 2.20 4.59 8.38
C VAL A 85 1.93 3.21 8.95
N GLN A 86 1.16 3.13 10.04
CA GLN A 86 0.76 1.88 10.66
C GLN A 86 -0.18 1.07 9.76
N TYR A 87 -1.12 1.72 9.09
CA TYR A 87 -2.04 1.09 8.15
C TYR A 87 -1.29 0.37 7.01
N VAL A 88 -0.36 1.08 6.35
CA VAL A 88 0.46 0.51 5.27
C VAL A 88 1.35 -0.62 5.80
N SER A 89 1.97 -0.42 6.97
CA SER A 89 2.85 -1.42 7.59
C SER A 89 2.10 -2.70 7.96
N ASN A 90 0.89 -2.58 8.49
CA ASN A 90 0.05 -3.72 8.85
C ASN A 90 -0.33 -4.54 7.62
N ILE A 91 -0.80 -3.88 6.55
CA ILE A 91 -1.17 -4.58 5.30
C ILE A 91 0.05 -5.27 4.70
N TYR A 92 1.19 -4.56 4.63
CA TYR A 92 2.41 -5.12 4.06
C TYR A 92 2.94 -6.30 4.88
N LYS A 93 2.85 -6.25 6.22
CA LYS A 93 3.20 -7.37 7.10
C LYS A 93 2.39 -8.62 6.76
N TYR A 94 1.08 -8.50 6.61
CA TYR A 94 0.23 -9.65 6.24
C TYR A 94 0.53 -10.15 4.83
N PHE A 95 0.73 -9.25 3.86
CA PHE A 95 1.13 -9.63 2.50
C PHE A 95 2.41 -10.49 2.49
N ILE A 96 3.45 -10.07 3.22
CA ILE A 96 4.70 -10.83 3.31
C ILE A 96 4.49 -12.16 4.03
N ALA A 97 3.73 -12.18 5.13
CA ALA A 97 3.43 -13.42 5.84
C ALA A 97 2.73 -14.45 4.93
N TYR A 98 1.68 -14.05 4.21
CA TYR A 98 0.98 -14.92 3.27
C TYR A 98 1.88 -15.38 2.12
N ARG A 99 2.66 -14.46 1.54
CA ARG A 99 3.59 -14.82 0.46
C ARG A 99 4.59 -15.88 0.90
N LEU A 100 5.18 -15.74 2.09
CA LEU A 100 6.13 -16.71 2.63
C LEU A 100 5.48 -18.07 2.95
N ILE A 101 4.23 -18.09 3.40
CA ILE A 101 3.48 -19.33 3.63
C ILE A 101 3.27 -20.07 2.30
N LEU A 102 2.79 -19.36 1.28
CA LEU A 102 2.55 -19.94 -0.05
C LEU A 102 3.84 -20.43 -0.72
N GLU A 103 4.93 -19.67 -0.61
CA GLU A 103 6.25 -20.08 -1.09
C GLU A 103 6.73 -21.37 -0.40
N LYS A 104 6.51 -21.48 0.92
CA LYS A 104 6.86 -22.68 1.69
C LYS A 104 6.01 -23.89 1.30
N GLU A 105 4.72 -23.70 1.04
CA GLU A 105 3.83 -24.77 0.59
C GLU A 105 4.21 -25.28 -0.80
N ALA A 106 4.49 -24.38 -1.73
CA ALA A 106 4.99 -24.74 -3.07
C ALA A 106 6.33 -25.46 -3.01
N MET A 107 7.24 -25.03 -2.13
CA MET A 107 8.53 -25.71 -1.96
C MET A 107 8.36 -27.13 -1.40
N LYS A 108 7.42 -27.34 -0.47
CA LYS A 108 7.11 -28.68 0.05
C LYS A 108 6.56 -29.61 -1.03
N SER A 109 5.65 -29.13 -1.88
CA SER A 109 5.07 -29.97 -2.94
C SER A 109 6.10 -30.35 -4.01
N MET A 110 7.06 -29.47 -4.32
CA MET A 110 8.15 -29.76 -5.26
C MET A 110 9.19 -30.76 -4.73
N VAL A 111 9.34 -30.89 -3.41
CA VAL A 111 10.28 -31.84 -2.79
C VAL A 111 9.63 -33.21 -2.55
N GLN A 112 8.30 -33.27 -2.52
CA GLN A 112 7.52 -34.49 -2.23
C GLN A 112 6.95 -35.19 -3.47
N GLY A 113 7.10 -34.63 -4.67
CA GLY A 113 6.73 -35.23 -5.96
C GLY A 113 7.94 -35.60 -6.78
#